data_AF-A0A1G3PR79-F1
#
_entry.id   AF-A0A1G3PR79-F1
#
_cell.length_a   1.000
_cell.length_b   1.000
_cell.length_c   1.000
_cell.angle_alpha   90.00
_cell.angle_beta   90.00
_cell.angle_gamma   90.00
#
_symmetry.space_group_name_H-M   'P 1'
#
loop_
_entity.id
_entity.type
_entity.pdbx_description
1 polymer ?
#
loop_
_entity_poly.entity_id
_entity_poly.type
_entity_poly.pdbx_seq_one_letter_code
_entity_poly.pdbx_strand_id
1 'polypeptide(L)'
;MRPTARLCYDHLSGILGEAIHTALFRNGFLIGGDKPELSPAGEEELRRLGMDLDALKQPGRKPIAPCVERAEGKMYPHMGAHLGAILLDGFLKIGWLTPAGEGGKDFSITGTGRDGFDKLGVYLPSEK
;
A
#
# COMPACT_ATOMS: atom_id res chain seq x y z
N MET A 1 -6.58 -1.67 19.23
CA MET A 1 -5.25 -1.40 18.63
C MET A 1 -5.20 -2.03 17.25
N ARG A 2 -4.99 -1.22 16.21
CA ARG A 2 -4.91 -1.69 14.82
C ARG A 2 -3.55 -2.34 14.55
N PRO A 3 -3.47 -3.39 13.72
CA PRO A 3 -2.19 -3.98 13.34
C PRO A 3 -1.35 -2.97 12.53
N THR A 4 -0.03 -3.06 12.65
CA THR A 4 0.90 -2.24 11.84
C THR A 4 0.67 -2.47 10.35
N ALA A 5 0.62 -3.73 9.93
CA ALA A 5 0.46 -4.13 8.54
C ALA A 5 -0.25 -5.49 8.49
N ARG A 6 -1.38 -5.57 7.77
CA ARG A 6 -2.21 -6.78 7.67
C ARG A 6 -2.77 -6.96 6.27
N LEU A 7 -3.02 -8.20 5.88
CA LEU A 7 -3.66 -8.58 4.63
C LEU A 7 -5.17 -8.28 4.68
N CYS A 8 -5.64 -7.44 3.76
CA CYS A 8 -7.04 -7.26 3.42
C CYS A 8 -7.27 -7.88 2.03
N TYR A 9 -7.91 -9.05 2.01
CA TYR A 9 -8.04 -9.91 0.82
C TYR A 9 -6.68 -10.28 0.20
N ASP A 10 -6.14 -9.42 -0.66
CA ASP A 10 -4.92 -9.60 -1.45
C ASP A 10 -4.01 -8.35 -1.42
N HIS A 11 -4.34 -7.36 -0.58
CA HIS A 11 -3.62 -6.09 -0.48
C HIS A 11 -3.43 -5.67 0.98
N LEU A 12 -2.75 -4.56 1.20
CA LEU A 12 -2.28 -4.14 2.52
C LEU A 12 -3.27 -3.19 3.23
N SER A 13 -3.65 -3.54 4.46
CA SER A 13 -4.36 -2.68 5.42
C SER A 13 -3.55 -2.48 6.71
N GLY A 14 -4.20 -2.02 7.78
CA GLY A 14 -3.52 -1.58 9.00
C GLY A 14 -2.95 -0.18 8.88
N ILE A 15 -2.11 0.18 9.84
CA ILE A 15 -1.52 1.52 9.94
C ILE A 15 -0.66 1.85 8.71
N LEU A 16 0.12 0.88 8.24
CA LEU A 16 0.97 1.04 7.06
C LEU A 16 0.15 1.19 5.77
N GLY A 17 -0.91 0.40 5.59
CA GLY A 17 -1.78 0.50 4.41
C GLY A 17 -2.42 1.88 4.26
N GLU A 18 -2.84 2.47 5.39
CA GLU A 18 -3.36 3.85 5.45
C GLU A 18 -2.28 4.91 5.18
N ALA A 19 -1.10 4.74 5.77
CA ALA A 19 0.02 5.65 5.56
C ALA A 19 0.48 5.65 4.09
N ILE A 20 0.52 4.49 3.43
CA ILE A 20 0.81 4.36 2.00
C ILE A 20 -0.24 5.07 1.16
N HIS A 21 -1.53 4.80 1.41
CA HIS A 21 -2.61 5.49 0.70
C HIS A 21 -2.45 7.01 0.81
N THR A 22 -2.25 7.53 2.01
CA THR A 22 -2.04 8.96 2.26
C THR A 22 -0.82 9.50 1.48
N ALA A 23 0.31 8.79 1.53
CA ALA A 23 1.54 9.22 0.87
C ALA A 23 1.39 9.27 -0.67
N LEU A 24 0.72 8.28 -1.27
CA LEU A 24 0.51 8.24 -2.72
C LEU A 24 -0.25 9.49 -3.22
N PHE A 25 -1.31 9.91 -2.52
CA PHE A 25 -2.02 11.13 -2.89
C PHE A 25 -1.24 12.40 -2.53
N ARG A 26 -0.62 12.44 -1.35
CA ARG A 26 0.12 13.62 -0.88
C ARG A 26 1.31 13.95 -1.78
N ASN A 27 1.98 12.94 -2.33
CA ASN A 27 3.10 13.12 -3.26
C ASN A 27 2.63 13.32 -4.72
N GLY A 28 1.32 13.29 -4.99
CA GLY A 28 0.77 13.41 -6.33
C GLY A 28 0.98 12.19 -7.23
N PHE A 29 1.30 11.02 -6.66
CA PHE A 29 1.44 9.76 -7.40
C PHE A 29 0.07 9.19 -7.79
N LEU A 30 -0.93 9.42 -6.94
CA LEU A 30 -2.34 9.23 -7.27
C LEU A 30 -3.06 10.57 -7.29
N ILE A 31 -3.95 10.72 -8.27
CA ILE A 31 -4.84 11.89 -8.45
C ILE A 31 -6.29 11.43 -8.56
N GLY A 32 -7.26 12.34 -8.46
CA GLY A 32 -8.67 12.03 -8.74
C GLY A 32 -9.52 11.54 -7.56
N GLY A 33 -9.00 11.56 -6.33
CA GLY A 33 -9.76 11.31 -5.10
C GLY A 33 -10.53 9.98 -5.11
N ASP A 34 -11.87 10.05 -5.22
CA ASP A 34 -12.78 8.90 -5.25
C ASP A 34 -12.61 7.98 -6.47
N LYS A 35 -12.07 8.53 -7.57
CA LYS A 35 -11.70 7.78 -8.77
C LYS A 35 -10.19 7.93 -8.99
N PRO A 36 -9.38 7.23 -8.18
CA PRO A 36 -7.94 7.39 -8.25
C PRO A 36 -7.37 6.90 -9.56
N GLU A 37 -6.46 7.68 -10.09
CA GLU A 37 -5.66 7.37 -11.28
C GLU A 37 -4.19 7.60 -10.97
N LEU A 38 -3.33 6.81 -11.61
CA LEU A 38 -1.89 6.96 -11.50
C LEU A 38 -1.44 8.17 -12.32
N SER A 39 -0.70 9.09 -11.70
CA SER A 39 -0.06 10.17 -12.45
C SER A 39 1.20 9.66 -13.17
N PRO A 40 1.72 10.38 -14.18
CA PRO A 40 3.00 10.01 -14.81
C PRO A 40 4.16 9.88 -13.80
N ALA A 41 4.23 10.78 -12.81
CA ALA A 41 5.23 10.73 -11.75
C ALA A 41 5.04 9.51 -10.82
N GLY A 42 3.79 9.15 -10.52
CA GLY A 42 3.47 7.93 -9.77
C GLY A 42 3.84 6.66 -10.54
N GLU A 43 3.62 6.64 -11.86
CA GLU A 43 4.03 5.53 -12.72
C GLU A 43 5.54 5.34 -12.69
N GLU A 44 6.29 6.42 -12.91
CA GLU A 44 7.75 6.40 -12.90
C GLU A 44 8.29 5.90 -11.56
N GLU A 45 7.80 6.46 -10.45
CA GLU A 45 8.30 6.11 -9.12
C GLU A 45 7.98 4.66 -8.74
N LEU A 46 6.77 4.18 -9.00
CA LEU A 46 6.41 2.79 -8.69
C LEU A 46 7.16 1.81 -9.59
N ARG A 47 7.38 2.13 -10.88
CA ARG A 47 8.24 1.30 -11.75
C ARG A 47 9.69 1.30 -11.28
N ARG A 48 10.21 2.44 -10.81
CA ARG A 48 11.56 2.56 -10.23
C ARG A 48 11.74 1.67 -9.00
N LEU A 49 10.68 1.48 -8.22
CA LEU A 49 10.64 0.54 -7.09
C LEU A 49 10.46 -0.93 -7.51
N GLY A 50 10.27 -1.22 -8.79
CA GLY A 50 10.09 -2.57 -9.32
C GLY A 50 8.65 -3.07 -9.33
N MET A 51 7.65 -2.19 -9.23
CA MET A 51 6.24 -2.57 -9.34
C MET A 51 5.87 -2.88 -10.80
N ASP A 52 5.26 -4.04 -11.05
CA ASP A 52 4.73 -4.39 -12.37
C ASP A 52 3.37 -3.72 -12.60
N LEU A 53 3.42 -2.50 -13.14
CA LEU A 53 2.21 -1.75 -13.46
C LEU A 53 1.54 -2.18 -14.76
N ASP A 54 2.20 -3.00 -15.60
CA ASP A 54 1.56 -3.52 -16.81
C ASP A 54 0.45 -4.52 -16.46
N ALA A 55 0.54 -5.16 -15.29
CA ALA A 55 -0.54 -5.96 -14.72
C ALA A 55 -1.85 -5.18 -14.55
N LEU A 56 -1.82 -3.84 -14.39
CA LEU A 56 -3.05 -3.02 -14.28
C LEU A 56 -3.96 -3.12 -15.52
N LYS A 57 -3.42 -3.53 -16.68
CA LYS A 57 -4.16 -3.69 -17.94
C LYS A 57 -4.97 -4.99 -17.98
N GLN A 58 -4.87 -5.86 -16.97
CA GLN A 58 -5.57 -7.14 -16.92
C GLN A 58 -7.11 -6.95 -17.00
N PRO A 59 -7.79 -7.56 -17.99
CA PRO A 59 -9.24 -7.49 -18.12
C PRO A 59 -9.98 -8.07 -16.91
N GLY A 60 -11.13 -7.49 -16.56
CA GLY A 60 -12.04 -8.01 -15.53
C GLY A 60 -11.65 -7.70 -14.07
N ARG A 61 -10.48 -7.09 -13.83
CA ARG A 61 -10.07 -6.60 -12.51
C ARG A 61 -10.00 -5.09 -12.53
N LYS A 62 -10.61 -4.44 -11.53
CA LYS A 62 -10.53 -2.98 -11.39
C LYS A 62 -9.05 -2.60 -11.18
N PRO A 63 -8.47 -1.66 -11.97
CA PRO A 63 -7.03 -1.37 -11.89
C PRO A 63 -6.68 -0.66 -10.58
N ILE A 64 -7.37 0.44 -10.28
CA ILE A 64 -7.10 1.29 -9.12
C ILE A 64 -8.43 1.61 -8.42
N ALA A 65 -8.48 1.35 -7.12
CA ALA A 65 -9.58 1.78 -6.26
C ALA A 65 -9.13 1.82 -4.80
N PRO A 66 -9.69 2.72 -3.99
CA PRO A 66 -9.52 2.64 -2.56
C PRO A 66 -10.30 1.44 -2.00
N CYS A 67 -9.81 0.88 -0.90
CA CYS A 67 -10.53 -0.04 -0.02
C CYS A 67 -10.53 0.56 1.39
N VAL A 68 -11.40 0.05 2.26
CA VAL A 68 -11.63 0.62 3.58
C VAL A 68 -11.65 -0.47 4.63
N GLU A 69 -10.78 -0.32 5.63
CA GLU A 69 -10.81 -1.08 6.86
C GLU A 69 -11.74 -0.40 7.87
N ARG A 70 -12.67 -1.15 8.46
CA ARG A 70 -13.53 -0.67 9.55
C ARG A 70 -12.99 -1.17 10.87
N ALA A 71 -12.58 -0.27 11.75
CA ALA A 71 -12.11 -0.62 13.08
C ALA A 71 -12.48 0.47 14.09
N GLU A 72 -12.90 0.07 15.29
CA GLU A 72 -13.20 1.00 16.40
C GLU A 72 -14.18 2.13 16.00
N GLY A 73 -15.18 1.81 15.17
CA GLY A 73 -16.18 2.76 14.67
C GLY A 73 -15.67 3.77 13.63
N LYS A 74 -14.41 3.65 13.19
CA LYS A 74 -13.79 4.52 12.18
C LYS A 74 -13.51 3.76 10.87
N MET A 75 -13.35 4.53 9.79
CA MET A 75 -12.99 4.05 8.46
C MET A 75 -11.57 4.48 8.13
N TYR A 76 -10.73 3.52 7.76
CA TYR A 76 -9.34 3.76 7.41
C TYR A 76 -9.11 3.38 5.95
N PRO A 77 -8.87 4.36 5.06
CA PRO A 77 -8.67 4.08 3.65
C PRO A 77 -7.31 3.41 3.44
N HIS A 78 -7.23 2.49 2.50
CA HIS A 78 -6.00 1.90 2.00
C HIS A 78 -6.14 1.61 0.50
N MET A 79 -5.04 1.23 -0.16
CA MET A 79 -5.10 0.89 -1.58
C MET A 79 -5.58 -0.54 -1.77
N GLY A 80 -6.70 -0.69 -2.48
CA GLY A 80 -7.23 -1.98 -2.90
C GLY A 80 -7.10 -2.17 -4.41
N ALA A 81 -7.97 -3.04 -4.93
CA ALA A 81 -8.00 -3.38 -6.35
C ALA A 81 -6.63 -3.92 -6.84
N HIS A 82 -6.36 -3.87 -8.14
CA HIS A 82 -5.14 -4.44 -8.68
C HIS A 82 -3.88 -3.74 -8.17
N LEU A 83 -3.89 -2.40 -8.07
CA LEU A 83 -2.77 -1.64 -7.55
C LEU A 83 -2.40 -2.05 -6.11
N GLY A 84 -3.38 -2.24 -5.22
CA GLY A 84 -3.13 -2.69 -3.86
C GLY A 84 -2.38 -4.02 -3.78
N ALA A 85 -2.73 -4.97 -4.65
CA ALA A 85 -2.06 -6.27 -4.72
C ALA A 85 -0.65 -6.17 -5.32
N ILE A 86 -0.47 -5.35 -6.36
CA ILE A 86 0.85 -5.07 -6.95
C ILE A 86 1.79 -4.47 -5.91
N LEU A 87 1.31 -3.51 -5.11
CA LEU A 87 2.10 -2.88 -4.05
C LEU A 87 2.53 -3.91 -3.00
N LEU A 88 1.59 -4.73 -2.49
CA LEU A 88 1.93 -5.76 -1.51
C LEU A 88 2.98 -6.74 -2.04
N ASP A 89 2.73 -7.31 -3.21
CA ASP A 89 3.65 -8.26 -3.85
C ASP A 89 5.02 -7.64 -4.11
N GLY A 90 5.06 -6.41 -4.61
CA GLY A 90 6.29 -5.67 -4.84
C GLY A 90 7.07 -5.40 -3.56
N PHE A 91 6.41 -4.93 -2.49
CA PHE A 91 7.07 -4.69 -1.20
C PHE A 91 7.63 -5.96 -0.57
N LEU A 92 6.97 -7.12 -0.76
CA LEU A 92 7.51 -8.41 -0.36
C LEU A 92 8.73 -8.80 -1.21
N LYS A 93 8.65 -8.63 -2.54
CA LYS A 93 9.74 -8.96 -3.48
C LYS A 93 11.01 -8.14 -3.24
N ILE A 94 10.89 -6.85 -2.96
CA ILE A 94 12.03 -5.98 -2.65
C ILE A 94 12.46 -6.04 -1.17
N GLY A 95 11.81 -6.90 -0.37
CA GLY A 95 12.18 -7.15 1.01
C GLY A 95 11.87 -6.02 1.99
N TRP A 96 10.91 -5.15 1.68
CA TRP A 96 10.44 -4.10 2.60
C TRP A 96 9.46 -4.64 3.65
N LEU A 97 8.74 -5.71 3.29
CA LEU A 97 7.85 -6.43 4.18
C LEU A 97 8.28 -7.90 4.29
N THR A 98 8.00 -8.49 5.44
CA THR A 98 8.10 -9.94 5.67
C THR A 98 6.82 -10.42 6.36
N PRO A 99 6.34 -11.65 6.08
CA PRO A 99 5.27 -12.26 6.87
C PRO A 99 5.61 -12.24 8.36
N ALA A 100 4.58 -12.05 9.19
CA ALA A 100 4.67 -11.99 10.64
C ALA A 100 3.45 -12.65 11.28
N GLY A 101 3.63 -13.07 12.54
CA GLY A 101 2.58 -13.68 13.34
C GLY A 101 2.12 -15.05 12.83
N GLU A 102 1.14 -15.62 13.55
CA GLU A 102 0.52 -16.89 13.19
C GLU A 102 -0.63 -16.65 12.19
N GLY A 103 -0.73 -17.49 11.16
CA GLY A 103 -1.83 -17.43 10.18
C GLY A 103 -1.57 -16.61 8.91
N GLY A 104 -0.37 -16.06 8.73
CA GLY A 104 0.11 -15.55 7.43
C GLY A 104 -0.62 -14.30 6.91
N LYS A 105 -1.29 -13.56 7.79
CA LYS A 105 -2.03 -12.34 7.44
C LYS A 105 -1.38 -11.07 7.94
N ASP A 106 -0.41 -11.15 8.84
CA ASP A 106 0.29 -9.99 9.36
C ASP A 106 1.66 -9.85 8.71
N PHE A 107 2.16 -8.62 8.65
CA PHE A 107 3.48 -8.32 8.08
C PHE A 107 4.28 -7.45 9.05
N SER A 108 5.60 -7.64 9.04
CA SER A 108 6.56 -6.77 9.71
C SER A 108 7.34 -5.97 8.69
N ILE A 109 7.72 -4.75 9.08
CA ILE A 109 8.52 -3.84 8.25
C ILE A 109 9.98 -4.08 8.56
N THR A 110 10.76 -4.38 7.53
CA THR A 110 12.21 -4.60 7.65
C THR A 110 12.94 -3.27 7.84
N GLY A 111 14.23 -3.31 8.18
CA GLY A 111 15.05 -2.09 8.27
C GLY A 111 15.09 -1.32 6.93
N THR A 112 15.35 -2.04 5.83
CA THR A 112 15.32 -1.46 4.48
C THR A 112 13.94 -0.97 4.08
N GLY A 113 12.88 -1.65 4.53
CA GLY A 113 11.51 -1.22 4.36
C GLY A 113 11.21 0.10 5.03
N ARG A 114 11.67 0.31 6.27
CA ARG A 114 11.50 1.59 6.98
C ARG A 114 12.16 2.74 6.21
N ASP A 115 13.40 2.56 5.78
CA ASP A 115 14.12 3.58 4.99
C ASP A 115 13.46 3.87 3.64
N GLY A 116 12.94 2.82 3.00
CA GLY A 116 12.24 2.91 1.73
C GLY A 116 10.90 3.64 1.84
N PHE A 117 10.10 3.28 2.84
CA PHE A 117 8.84 3.93 3.14
C PHE A 117 9.05 5.40 3.51
N ASP A 118 10.07 5.74 4.29
CA ASP A 118 10.41 7.14 4.60
C ASP A 118 10.74 7.95 3.34
N LYS A 119 11.53 7.39 2.41
CA LYS A 119 11.83 8.02 1.11
C LYS A 119 10.59 8.19 0.21
N LEU A 120 9.61 7.30 0.34
CA LEU A 120 8.29 7.44 -0.26
C LEU A 120 7.38 8.41 0.51
N GLY A 121 7.83 8.99 1.62
CA GLY A 121 7.05 9.85 2.51
C GLY A 121 5.97 9.11 3.30
N VAL A 122 6.06 7.80 3.42
CA VAL A 122 5.16 7.01 4.26
C VAL A 122 5.62 7.13 5.71
N TYR A 123 4.88 7.91 6.49
CA TYR A 123 5.18 8.15 7.89
C TYR A 123 4.25 7.33 8.78
N LEU A 124 4.85 6.46 9.61
CA LEU A 124 4.11 5.72 10.63
C LEU A 124 3.95 6.58 11.88
N PRO A 125 2.79 6.55 12.56
CA PRO A 125 2.65 7.18 13.86
C PRO A 125 3.71 6.61 14.80
N SER A 126 4.44 7.49 15.49
CA SER A 126 5.40 7.10 16.51
C SER A 126 4.72 6.20 17.53
N GLU A 127 5.23 5.00 17.74
CA GLU A 127 4.81 4.13 18.84
C GLU A 127 5.02 4.94 20.13
N LYS A 128 3.93 5.22 20.84
CA LYS A 128 3.97 5.80 22.19
C LYS A 128 4.28 4.71 23.21
#